data_AF-A0A7W1JF72-F1
#
_entry.id   AF-A0A7W1JF72-F1
#
_cell.length_a   1.000
_cell.length_b   1.000
_cell.length_c   1.000
_cell.angle_alpha   90.00
_cell.angle_beta   90.00
_cell.angle_gamma   90.00
#
_symmetry.space_group_name_H-M   'P 1'
#
loop_
_entity.id
_entity.type
_entity.pdbx_description
1 polymer ?
#
loop_
_entity_poly.entity_id
_entity_poly.type
_entity_poly.pdbx_seq_one_letter_code
_entity_poly.pdbx_strand_id
1 'polypeptide(L)'
;MKPESDASKPLILLCIFLLIVQIANGLYVARGIEPSLAFDLMYAIGFFWLIGWWLKEDSKRHGVTWVYDMGLFLYLVWVFIIPYYLFKTRGIKAFITILAFVGIFLGTYLVGVIVSML
;
A
#
# COMPACT_ATOMS: atom_id res chain seq x y z
N MET A 1 0.95 5.64 -29.14
CA MET A 1 1.00 4.81 -27.93
C MET A 1 1.68 5.64 -26.85
N LYS A 2 0.90 6.33 -26.01
CA LYS A 2 1.41 7.32 -25.05
C LYS A 2 1.83 6.56 -23.78
N PRO A 3 3.06 6.71 -23.27
CA PRO A 3 3.44 6.08 -22.02
C PRO A 3 2.88 6.96 -20.89
N GLU A 4 1.61 6.74 -20.54
CA GLU A 4 0.96 7.52 -19.48
C GLU A 4 1.35 6.88 -18.14
N SER A 5 2.54 7.22 -17.64
CA SER A 5 2.93 6.94 -16.26
C SER A 5 2.24 7.90 -15.29
N ASP A 6 0.95 8.16 -15.48
CA ASP A 6 0.16 8.94 -14.53
C ASP A 6 -0.25 7.99 -13.41
N ALA A 7 0.63 7.90 -12.40
CA ALA A 7 0.29 7.30 -11.12
C ALA A 7 -1.07 7.86 -10.67
N SER A 8 -2.07 6.99 -10.53
CA SER A 8 -3.41 7.42 -10.16
C SER A 8 -3.37 8.19 -8.83
N LYS A 9 -4.16 9.26 -8.69
CA LYS A 9 -4.22 10.06 -7.45
C LYS A 9 -4.35 9.19 -6.17
N PRO A 10 -5.17 8.12 -6.15
CA PRO A 10 -5.26 7.24 -4.98
C PRO A 10 -3.95 6.50 -4.67
N LEU A 11 -3.17 6.12 -5.69
CA LEU A 11 -1.88 5.46 -5.50
C LEU A 11 -0.86 6.41 -4.86
N ILE A 12 -0.82 7.66 -5.31
CA ILE A 12 0.07 8.69 -4.73
C ILE A 12 -0.29 8.91 -3.26
N LEU A 13 -1.58 9.05 -2.95
CA LEU A 13 -2.06 9.20 -1.58
C LEU A 13 -1.75 7.97 -0.71
N LEU A 14 -1.89 6.76 -1.25
CA LEU A 14 -1.52 5.53 -0.57
C LEU A 14 -0.02 5.49 -0.24
N CYS A 15 0.85 5.87 -1.18
CA CYS A 15 2.28 5.95 -0.93
C CYS A 15 2.63 6.99 0.16
N ILE A 16 2.02 8.18 0.11
CA ILE A 16 2.22 9.24 1.11
C ILE A 16 1.74 8.75 2.49
N PHE A 17 0.55 8.16 2.55
CA PHE A 17 -0.01 7.60 3.78
C PHE A 17 0.91 6.54 4.39
N LEU A 18 1.37 5.58 3.59
CA LEU A 18 2.30 4.54 4.04
C LEU A 18 3.61 5.13 4.54
N LEU A 19 4.15 6.14 3.85
CA LEU A 19 5.38 6.81 4.26
C LEU A 19 5.20 7.49 5.63
N ILE A 20 4.11 8.23 5.85
CA ILE A 20 3.81 8.90 7.12
C ILE A 20 3.63 7.88 8.25
N VAL A 21 2.82 6.85 8.04
CA VAL A 21 2.56 5.81 9.03
C VAL A 21 3.86 5.13 9.43
N GLN A 22 4.70 4.77 8.46
CA GLN A 22 5.91 4.02 8.76
C GLN A 22 6.98 4.88 9.44
N ILE A 23 7.06 6.19 9.15
CA ILE A 23 7.89 7.11 9.94
C ILE A 23 7.39 7.16 11.38
N ALA A 24 6.08 7.32 11.59
CA ALA A 24 5.50 7.32 12.92
C ALA A 24 5.78 6.00 13.66
N ASN A 25 5.62 4.86 12.99
CA ASN A 25 5.92 3.54 13.53
C ASN A 25 7.40 3.39 13.89
N GLY A 26 8.31 3.85 13.02
CA GLY A 26 9.74 3.89 13.31
C GLY A 26 10.09 4.72 14.54
N LEU A 27 9.39 5.84 14.76
CA LEU A 27 9.54 6.66 15.98
C LEU A 27 9.00 5.96 17.24
N TYR A 28 7.89 5.24 17.13
CA TYR A 28 7.36 4.40 18.22
C TYR A 28 8.38 3.33 18.62
N VAL A 29 8.90 2.58 17.64
CA VAL A 29 9.92 1.55 17.83
C VAL A 29 11.20 2.13 18.44
N ALA A 30 11.71 3.24 17.91
CA ALA A 30 12.92 3.90 18.43
C ALA A 30 12.78 4.37 19.88
N ARG A 31 11.57 4.73 20.30
CA ARG A 31 11.28 5.13 21.70
C ARG A 31 10.94 3.94 22.61
N GLY A 32 10.87 2.72 22.07
CA GLY A 32 10.39 1.54 22.80
C GLY A 32 8.95 1.69 23.28
N ILE A 33 8.13 2.50 22.60
CA ILE A 33 6.73 2.74 22.94
C ILE A 33 5.86 1.92 21.99
N GLU A 34 4.94 1.14 22.55
CA GLU A 34 3.95 0.44 21.73
C GLU A 34 2.99 1.43 21.07
N PRO A 35 2.69 1.27 19.76
CA PRO A 35 1.66 2.07 19.11
C PRO A 35 0.32 1.98 19.84
N SER A 36 -0.37 3.12 19.96
CA SER A 36 -1.70 3.13 20.57
C SER A 36 -2.72 2.37 19.69
N LEU A 37 -3.75 1.80 20.31
CA LEU A 37 -4.85 1.15 19.58
C LEU A 37 -5.48 2.06 18.50
N ALA A 38 -5.59 3.37 18.80
CA ALA A 38 -6.11 4.34 17.85
C ALA A 38 -5.21 4.47 16.60
N PHE A 39 -3.89 4.37 16.77
CA PHE A 39 -2.94 4.37 15.67
C PHE A 39 -3.11 3.13 14.79
N ASP A 40 -3.21 1.94 15.39
CA ASP A 40 -3.38 0.69 14.64
C ASP A 40 -4.70 0.67 13.87
N LEU A 41 -5.79 1.13 14.49
CA LEU A 41 -7.09 1.26 13.82
C LEU A 41 -7.04 2.26 12.67
N MET A 42 -6.41 3.42 12.87
CA MET A 42 -6.27 4.43 11.83
C MET A 42 -5.41 3.92 10.67
N TYR A 43 -4.35 3.16 10.97
CA TYR A 43 -3.54 2.49 9.96
C TYR A 43 -4.38 1.49 9.15
N ALA A 44 -5.07 0.56 9.82
CA ALA A 44 -5.85 -0.48 9.16
C ALA A 44 -6.96 0.13 8.29
N ILE A 45 -7.78 1.03 8.85
CA ILE A 45 -8.89 1.67 8.14
C ILE A 45 -8.36 2.50 6.95
N GLY A 46 -7.34 3.33 7.17
CA GLY A 46 -6.76 4.17 6.13
C GLY A 46 -6.12 3.36 5.00
N PHE A 47 -5.39 2.30 5.35
CA PHE A 47 -4.76 1.40 4.39
C PHE A 47 -5.81 0.71 3.50
N PHE A 48 -6.80 0.03 4.10
CA PHE A 48 -7.82 -0.69 3.34
C PHE A 48 -8.70 0.24 2.50
N TRP A 49 -9.01 1.44 3.00
CA TRP A 49 -9.72 2.43 2.22
C TRP A 49 -8.90 2.87 1.00
N LEU A 50 -7.67 3.36 1.21
CA LEU A 50 -6.85 3.90 0.13
C LEU A 50 -6.52 2.85 -0.94
N ILE A 51 -6.24 1.61 -0.52
CA ILE A 51 -5.93 0.53 -1.44
C ILE A 51 -7.17 0.05 -2.19
N GLY A 52 -8.34 -0.01 -1.55
CA GLY A 52 -9.62 -0.29 -2.20
C GLY A 52 -10.01 0.79 -3.21
N TRP A 53 -9.80 2.06 -2.85
CA TRP A 53 -10.04 3.18 -3.76
C TRP A 53 -9.10 3.15 -4.96
N TRP A 54 -7.81 2.90 -4.74
CA TRP A 54 -6.85 2.71 -5.80
C TRP A 54 -7.25 1.56 -6.73
N LEU A 55 -7.55 0.38 -6.19
CA LEU A 55 -7.94 -0.78 -7.00
C LEU A 55 -9.22 -0.52 -7.81
N LYS A 56 -10.19 0.18 -7.23
CA LYS A 56 -11.42 0.57 -7.94
C LYS A 56 -11.16 1.52 -9.11
N GLU A 57 -10.30 2.50 -8.92
CA GLU A 57 -9.98 3.46 -9.97
C GLU A 57 -9.07 2.84 -11.04
N ASP A 58 -8.11 2.03 -10.60
CA ASP A 58 -7.18 1.32 -11.47
C ASP A 58 -7.88 0.24 -12.31
N SER A 59 -8.88 -0.45 -11.75
CA SER A 59 -9.63 -1.48 -12.47
C SER A 59 -10.50 -0.88 -13.56
N LYS A 60 -11.06 0.32 -13.35
CA LYS A 60 -11.76 1.07 -14.40
C LYS A 60 -10.83 1.41 -15.56
N ARG A 61 -9.59 1.81 -15.27
CA ARG A 61 -8.59 2.14 -16.30
C ARG A 61 -8.15 0.92 -17.12
N HIS A 62 -8.10 -0.26 -16.50
CA HIS A 62 -7.66 -1.50 -17.15
C HIS A 62 -8.81 -2.41 -17.60
N GLY A 63 -10.07 -1.97 -17.49
CA GLY A 63 -11.24 -2.74 -17.91
C GLY A 63 -11.46 -4.04 -17.14
N VAL A 64 -10.97 -4.14 -15.90
CA VAL A 64 -11.13 -5.34 -15.07
C VAL A 64 -12.46 -5.30 -14.32
N THR A 65 -13.34 -6.23 -14.67
CA THR A 65 -14.55 -6.52 -13.92
C THR A 65 -14.25 -7.44 -12.74
N TRP A 66 -14.70 -7.04 -11.56
CA TRP A 66 -14.58 -7.82 -10.33
C TRP A 66 -15.79 -8.73 -10.20
N VAL A 67 -15.56 -10.00 -9.85
CA VAL A 67 -16.61 -11.03 -9.80
C VAL A 67 -17.39 -10.97 -8.47
N TYR A 68 -16.81 -10.36 -7.43
CA TYR A 68 -17.36 -10.34 -6.08
C TYR A 68 -17.05 -9.01 -5.35
N ASP A 69 -17.49 -8.87 -4.09
CA ASP A 69 -17.18 -7.73 -3.23
C ASP A 69 -15.68 -7.62 -2.98
N MET A 70 -15.03 -6.78 -3.79
CA MET A 70 -13.62 -6.51 -3.73
C MET A 70 -13.19 -5.97 -2.36
N GLY A 71 -14.05 -5.23 -1.66
CA GLY A 71 -13.75 -4.73 -0.32
C GLY A 71 -13.52 -5.86 0.68
N LEU A 72 -14.40 -6.87 0.65
CA LEU A 72 -14.29 -8.05 1.50
C LEU A 72 -13.05 -8.91 1.16
N PHE A 73 -12.81 -9.18 -0.12
CA PHE A 73 -11.65 -9.97 -0.55
C PHE A 73 -10.33 -9.27 -0.25
N LEU A 74 -10.30 -7.96 -0.41
CA LEU A 74 -9.16 -7.16 0.00
C LEU A 74 -8.94 -7.27 1.52
N TYR A 75 -9.97 -7.15 2.34
CA TYR A 75 -9.82 -7.30 3.79
C TYR A 75 -9.28 -8.68 4.21
N LEU A 76 -9.81 -9.77 3.63
CA LEU A 76 -9.47 -11.14 4.02
C LEU A 76 -8.16 -11.67 3.42
N VAL A 77 -7.89 -11.35 2.15
CA VAL A 77 -6.84 -11.99 1.35
C VAL A 77 -6.07 -11.00 0.48
N TRP A 78 -5.91 -9.73 0.92
CA TRP A 78 -5.19 -8.69 0.18
C TRP A 78 -3.80 -9.13 -0.32
N VAL A 79 -3.04 -9.88 0.49
CA VAL A 79 -1.69 -10.36 0.16
C VAL A 79 -1.66 -11.17 -1.14
N PHE A 80 -2.74 -11.90 -1.45
CA PHE A 80 -2.86 -12.67 -2.68
C PHE A 80 -3.58 -11.90 -3.79
N ILE A 81 -4.61 -11.13 -3.43
CA ILE A 81 -5.43 -10.38 -4.38
C ILE A 81 -4.64 -9.29 -5.08
N ILE A 82 -3.80 -8.54 -4.37
CA ILE A 82 -3.05 -7.42 -4.95
C ILE A 82 -2.01 -7.92 -5.98
N PRO A 83 -1.16 -8.91 -5.67
CA PRO A 83 -0.25 -9.46 -6.68
C PRO A 83 -1.01 -10.03 -7.87
N TYR A 84 -2.04 -10.86 -7.65
CA TYR A 84 -2.85 -11.42 -8.73
C TYR A 84 -3.42 -10.32 -9.64
N TYR A 85 -4.01 -9.28 -9.06
CA TYR A 85 -4.54 -8.14 -9.80
C TYR A 85 -3.47 -7.40 -10.60
N LEU A 86 -2.31 -7.13 -9.99
CA LEU A 86 -1.22 -6.43 -10.64
C LEU A 86 -0.67 -7.25 -11.82
N PHE A 87 -0.46 -8.55 -11.65
CA PHE A 87 -0.02 -9.43 -12.74
C PHE A 87 -1.08 -9.52 -13.84
N LYS A 88 -2.36 -9.58 -13.48
CA LYS A 88 -3.47 -9.62 -14.45
C LYS A 88 -3.58 -8.33 -15.27
N THR A 89 -3.35 -7.17 -14.65
CA THR A 89 -3.48 -5.86 -15.32
C THR A 89 -2.23 -5.42 -16.07
N ARG A 90 -1.04 -5.75 -15.56
CA ARG A 90 0.25 -5.18 -16.01
C ARG A 90 1.26 -6.23 -16.47
N GLY A 91 0.96 -7.53 -16.35
CA GLY A 91 1.89 -8.61 -16.67
C GLY A 91 3.19 -8.47 -15.87
N ILE A 92 4.34 -8.61 -16.54
CA ILE A 92 5.66 -8.55 -15.88
C ILE A 92 5.97 -7.17 -15.27
N LYS A 93 5.32 -6.10 -15.74
CA LYS A 93 5.47 -4.74 -15.17
C LYS A 93 4.88 -4.64 -13.76
N ALA A 94 4.08 -5.62 -13.32
CA ALA A 94 3.60 -5.74 -11.95
C ALA A 94 4.74 -5.76 -10.93
N PHE A 95 5.88 -6.36 -11.28
CA PHE A 95 7.05 -6.41 -10.40
C PHE A 95 7.55 -5.03 -9.99
N ILE A 96 7.46 -4.02 -10.87
CA ILE A 96 7.89 -2.66 -10.55
C ILE A 96 7.00 -2.06 -9.45
N THR A 97 5.68 -2.25 -9.55
CA THR A 97 4.73 -1.76 -8.55
C THR A 97 4.90 -2.50 -7.22
N ILE A 98 5.03 -3.84 -7.27
CA ILE A 98 5.28 -4.65 -6.07
C ILE A 98 6.59 -4.23 -5.41
N LEU A 99 7.67 -4.06 -6.19
CA LEU A 99 8.97 -3.65 -5.70
C LEU A 99 8.93 -2.24 -5.11
N ALA A 100 8.12 -1.33 -5.65
CA ALA A 100 7.92 -0.01 -5.06
C ALA A 100 7.23 -0.10 -3.69
N PHE A 101 6.17 -0.90 -3.55
CA PHE A 101 5.52 -1.14 -2.25
C PHE A 101 6.47 -1.77 -1.24
N VAL A 102 7.18 -2.83 -1.64
CA VAL A 102 8.17 -3.52 -0.82
C VAL A 102 9.32 -2.57 -0.46
N GLY A 103 9.78 -1.76 -1.40
CA GLY A 103 10.82 -0.77 -1.20
C GLY A 103 10.42 0.33 -0.22
N ILE A 104 9.19 0.82 -0.29
CA ILE A 104 8.65 1.75 0.72
C ILE A 104 8.60 1.07 2.09
N PHE A 105 8.13 -0.17 2.16
CA PHE A 105 8.05 -0.91 3.42
C PHE A 105 9.43 -1.18 4.04
N LEU A 106 10.37 -1.70 3.26
CA LEU A 106 11.74 -1.98 3.70
C LEU A 106 12.52 -0.70 4.00
N GLY A 107 12.43 0.30 3.12
CA GLY A 107 13.11 1.58 3.31
C GLY A 107 12.67 2.26 4.60
N THR A 108 11.38 2.24 4.89
CA THR A 108 10.85 2.82 6.13
C THR A 108 11.17 1.99 7.37
N TYR A 109 11.19 0.65 7.28
CA TYR A 109 11.69 -0.21 8.35
C TYR A 109 13.16 0.11 8.67
N LEU A 110 14.01 0.22 7.66
CA LEU A 110 15.43 0.58 7.82
C LEU A 110 15.59 1.96 8.46
N VAL A 111 14.79 2.96 8.08
CA VAL A 111 14.79 4.27 8.73
C VAL A 111 14.43 4.14 10.21
N GLY A 112 13.39 3.37 10.56
CA GLY A 112 13.03 3.11 11.95
C GLY A 112 14.16 2.45 12.75
N VAL A 113 14.82 1.45 12.17
CA VAL A 113 15.98 0.78 12.78
C VAL A 113 17.14 1.76 12.98
N ILE A 114 17.48 2.57 11.97
CA ILE A 114 18.57 3.56 12.07
C ILE A 114 18.26 4.57 13.18
N VAL A 115 17.02 5.07 13.24
CA VAL A 115 16.60 6.02 14.29
C VAL A 115 16.64 5.38 15.68
N SER A 116 16.34 4.08 15.80
CA SER A 116 16.45 3.37 17.09
C SER A 116 17.88 3.15 17.57
N MET A 117 18.86 3.25 16.67
CA MET A 117 20.30 3.10 16.97
C MET A 117 20.99 4.43 17.30
N LEU A 118 20.30 5.57 17.14
CA LEU A 118 20.77 6.93 17.46
C LEU A 118 20.33 7.34 18.86
#